data_AF-A0A7D9E7M8-F1
#
_entry.id   AF-A0A7D9E7M8-F1
#
_cell.length_a   1.000
_cell.length_b   1.000
_cell.length_c   1.000
_cell.angle_alpha   90.00
_cell.angle_beta   90.00
_cell.angle_gamma   90.00
#
_symmetry.space_group_name_H-M   'P 1'
#
loop_
_entity.id
_entity.type
_entity.pdbx_description
1 polymer ?
#
loop_
_entity_poly.entity_id
_entity_poly.type
_entity_poly.pdbx_seq_one_letter_code
_entity_poly.pdbx_strand_id
1 'polypeptide(L)'
;MAKSENVLPARFKITIGILVLIIVGLVAALVVVSVNKSDDRGNLRNSEFSSCPQKTTLKPQYMKSRDLYRDLSEDELIHVRDYILNVASLNVTPFEKATINSNYIFLIELQNPNKDDAIAYLDGNGTKPTRAANVVIFKGAVSPRVVEEILVYFDKPIRHEPYTLLTNRTIPFHARPINKHNLAIRAEIINDFGTKAHHILDKLFGGYVIANCTDRCLTYISLPPRALIPNSKELISFTCFLRGVPGMILQPVGLELLIQGEGNDGSKWKTRVRK
;
A
#
# COMPACT_ATOMS: atom_id res chain seq x y z
N MET A 1 -36.33 42.50 -62.75
CA MET A 1 -35.08 42.98 -63.39
C MET A 1 -34.43 43.93 -62.38
N ALA A 2 -33.20 43.81 -61.89
CA ALA A 2 -31.98 43.28 -62.50
C ALA A 2 -31.12 42.52 -61.46
N LYS A 3 -30.46 41.45 -61.90
CA LYS A 3 -29.42 40.75 -61.16
C LYS A 3 -28.13 41.55 -61.37
N SER A 4 -27.68 42.29 -60.36
CA SER A 4 -26.39 42.99 -60.39
C SER A 4 -25.27 41.96 -60.33
N GLU A 5 -24.77 41.53 -61.48
CA GLU A 5 -23.53 40.77 -61.56
C GLU A 5 -22.38 41.69 -61.15
N ASN A 6 -21.88 41.52 -59.93
CA ASN A 6 -20.66 42.17 -59.48
C ASN A 6 -19.47 41.54 -60.21
N VAL A 7 -19.23 41.99 -61.44
CA VAL A 7 -18.05 41.64 -62.22
C VAL A 7 -16.84 42.30 -61.55
N LEU A 8 -16.07 41.49 -60.81
CA LEU A 8 -14.84 41.95 -60.15
C LEU A 8 -13.91 42.60 -61.21
N PRO A 9 -13.46 43.85 -61.03
CA PRO A 9 -12.68 44.56 -62.05
C PRO A 9 -11.43 43.76 -62.42
N ALA A 10 -11.07 43.70 -63.70
CA ALA A 10 -9.96 42.86 -64.20
C ALA A 10 -8.65 43.06 -63.42
N ARG A 11 -8.37 44.30 -63.00
CA ARG A 11 -7.26 44.66 -62.09
C ARG A 11 -7.24 43.86 -60.79
N PHE A 12 -8.37 43.63 -60.13
CA PHE A 12 -8.45 42.83 -58.91
C PHE A 12 -8.24 41.33 -59.17
N LYS A 13 -8.70 40.81 -60.31
CA LYS A 13 -8.43 39.42 -60.70
C LYS A 13 -6.94 39.18 -60.94
N ILE A 14 -6.26 40.16 -61.54
CA ILE A 14 -4.81 40.13 -61.73
C ILE A 14 -4.09 40.23 -60.37
N THR A 15 -4.50 41.14 -59.48
CA THR A 15 -3.91 41.25 -58.13
C THR A 15 -4.10 39.96 -57.32
N ILE A 16 -5.28 39.33 -57.39
CA ILE A 16 -5.55 38.04 -56.72
C ILE A 16 -4.68 36.93 -57.33
N GLY A 17 -4.55 36.89 -58.66
CA GLY A 17 -3.67 35.93 -59.34
C GLY A 17 -2.20 36.06 -58.91
N ILE A 18 -1.70 37.29 -58.82
CA ILE A 18 -0.35 37.59 -58.33
C ILE A 18 -0.20 37.17 -56.86
N LEU A 19 -1.18 37.48 -56.01
CA LEU A 19 -1.16 37.10 -54.59
C LEU A 19 -1.13 35.59 -54.41
N VAL A 20 -1.92 34.84 -55.18
CA VAL A 20 -1.95 33.37 -55.16
C VAL A 20 -0.59 32.80 -55.58
N LEU A 21 0.03 33.35 -56.63
CA LEU A 21 1.36 32.91 -57.07
C LEU A 21 2.44 33.18 -56.01
N ILE A 22 2.38 34.32 -55.32
CA ILE A 22 3.29 34.63 -54.20
C ILE A 22 3.08 33.65 -53.04
N ILE A 23 1.83 33.33 -52.68
CA ILE A 23 1.52 32.37 -51.61
C ILE A 23 2.04 30.98 -51.97
N VAL A 24 1.81 30.52 -53.21
CA VAL A 24 2.31 29.21 -53.68
C VAL A 24 3.84 29.17 -53.65
N GLY A 25 4.51 30.24 -54.08
CA GLY A 25 5.96 30.35 -54.00
C GLY A 25 6.50 30.30 -52.56
N LEU A 26 5.85 31.00 -51.63
CA LEU A 26 6.21 30.97 -50.21
C LEU A 26 5.99 29.60 -49.57
N VAL A 27 4.90 28.91 -49.90
CA VAL A 27 4.64 27.54 -49.43
C VAL A 27 5.68 26.57 -49.98
N ALA A 28 6.03 26.66 -51.27
CA ALA A 28 7.07 25.83 -51.86
C ALA A 28 8.44 26.08 -51.20
N ALA A 29 8.80 27.34 -50.95
CA ALA A 29 10.02 27.71 -50.24
C ALA A 29 10.02 27.17 -48.80
N LEU A 30 8.90 27.26 -48.08
CA LEU A 30 8.76 26.69 -46.73
C LEU A 30 8.90 25.16 -46.74
N VAL A 31 8.34 24.46 -47.72
CA VAL A 31 8.50 23.00 -47.85
C VAL A 31 9.97 22.64 -48.11
N VAL A 32 10.65 23.34 -49.03
CA VAL A 32 12.09 23.11 -49.30
C VAL A 32 12.94 23.35 -48.05
N VAL A 33 12.69 24.44 -47.31
CA VAL A 33 13.40 24.72 -46.05
C VAL A 33 13.07 23.66 -44.98
N SER A 34 11.84 23.16 -44.93
CA SER A 34 11.43 22.12 -43.96
C SER A 34 12.04 20.75 -44.26
N VAL A 35 12.18 20.41 -45.54
CA VAL A 35 12.84 19.19 -46.01
C VAL A 35 14.36 19.30 -45.77
N ASN A 36 15.01 20.41 -46.12
CA ASN A 36 16.44 20.61 -45.86
C ASN A 36 16.75 20.68 -44.34
N LYS A 37 15.86 21.25 -43.52
CA LYS A 37 16.00 21.23 -42.05
C LYS A 37 15.79 19.84 -41.45
N SER A 38 15.16 18.92 -42.19
CA SER A 38 15.06 17.51 -41.80
C SER A 38 16.37 16.76 -42.07
N ASP A 39 17.18 17.21 -43.02
CA ASP A 39 18.49 16.61 -43.33
C ASP A 39 19.58 17.07 -42.33
N ASP A 40 19.52 18.31 -41.83
CA ASP A 40 20.41 18.79 -40.75
C ASP A 40 20.07 18.22 -39.36
N ARG A 41 18.86 17.66 -39.17
CA ARG A 41 18.54 16.84 -37.98
C ARG A 41 19.01 15.39 -38.10
N GLY A 42 19.46 14.97 -39.28
CA GLY A 42 20.08 13.66 -39.51
C GLY A 42 21.52 13.57 -39.03
N ASN A 43 22.25 14.69 -38.94
CA ASN A 43 23.69 14.68 -38.65
C ASN A 43 24.09 15.06 -37.20
N LEU A 44 23.12 15.33 -36.33
CA LEU A 44 23.32 15.39 -34.87
C LEU A 44 23.06 14.04 -34.17
N ARG A 45 22.82 12.97 -34.93
CA ARG A 45 22.67 11.60 -34.41
C ARG A 45 23.98 10.79 -34.39
N ASN A 46 25.07 11.37 -34.88
CA ASN A 46 26.41 10.77 -34.89
C ASN A 46 27.44 11.56 -34.07
N SER A 47 27.01 12.33 -33.05
CA SER A 47 27.88 12.41 -31.88
C SER A 47 27.84 11.02 -31.27
N GLU A 48 28.96 10.32 -31.28
CA GLU A 48 29.19 9.18 -30.40
C GLU A 48 28.71 9.56 -29.00
N PHE A 49 27.47 9.23 -28.67
CA PHE A 49 27.14 8.93 -27.30
C PHE A 49 27.99 7.70 -27.05
N SER A 50 29.21 7.91 -26.54
CA SER A 50 30.00 6.83 -25.98
C SER A 50 29.03 6.15 -25.02
N SER A 51 28.55 4.97 -25.40
CA SER A 51 27.69 4.17 -24.55
C SER A 51 28.45 4.08 -23.24
N CYS A 52 27.96 4.77 -22.20
CA CYS A 52 28.57 4.69 -20.88
C CYS A 52 28.72 3.19 -20.62
N PRO A 53 29.93 2.68 -20.31
CA PRO A 53 30.11 1.26 -20.15
C PRO A 53 29.28 0.80 -18.95
N GLN A 54 28.03 0.41 -19.20
CA GLN A 54 27.11 -0.07 -18.18
C GLN A 54 27.41 -1.55 -17.97
N LYS A 55 28.64 -1.84 -17.53
CA LYS A 55 29.03 -3.14 -16.99
C LYS A 55 30.04 -2.93 -15.88
N THR A 56 29.59 -2.30 -14.80
CA THR A 56 30.10 -2.75 -13.50
C THR A 56 29.27 -3.96 -13.13
N THR A 57 29.73 -5.16 -13.48
CA THR A 57 29.24 -6.37 -12.82
C THR A 57 29.73 -6.27 -11.37
N LEU A 58 28.90 -5.68 -10.51
CA LEU A 58 29.11 -5.70 -9.07
C LEU A 58 29.11 -7.18 -8.67
N LYS A 59 30.30 -7.74 -8.43
CA LYS A 59 30.40 -9.04 -7.78
C LYS A 59 30.06 -8.79 -6.31
N PRO A 60 28.90 -9.25 -5.81
CA PRO A 60 28.58 -9.05 -4.42
C PRO A 60 29.64 -9.78 -3.60
N GLN A 61 30.48 -9.01 -2.90
CA GLN A 61 31.41 -9.59 -1.94
C GLN A 61 30.57 -10.12 -0.78
N TYR A 62 30.65 -11.42 -0.52
CA TYR A 62 29.96 -12.02 0.61
C TYR A 62 30.66 -11.57 1.89
N MET A 63 30.07 -10.57 2.55
CA MET A 63 30.54 -10.07 3.82
C MET A 63 29.84 -10.84 4.95
N LYS A 64 30.58 -11.25 5.99
CA LYS A 64 30.01 -11.91 7.19
C LYS A 64 28.80 -11.15 7.76
N SER A 65 28.79 -9.83 7.66
CA SER A 65 27.68 -8.96 8.08
C SER A 65 26.41 -9.17 7.26
N ARG A 66 26.53 -9.40 5.94
CA ARG A 66 25.37 -9.62 5.07
C ARG A 66 24.61 -10.88 5.49
N ASP A 67 25.33 -11.92 5.87
CA ASP A 67 24.73 -13.16 6.34
C ASP A 67 24.08 -13.02 7.72
N LEU A 68 24.63 -12.15 8.56
CA LEU A 68 24.12 -11.91 9.91
C LEU A 68 22.80 -11.14 9.91
N TYR A 69 22.68 -10.13 9.05
CA TYR A 69 21.54 -9.20 9.00
C TYR A 69 20.61 -9.39 7.80
N ARG A 70 20.81 -10.43 6.98
CA ARG A 70 19.83 -10.74 5.92
C ARG A 70 18.51 -11.15 6.56
N ASP A 71 17.43 -10.60 6.00
CA ASP A 71 16.08 -11.03 6.31
C ASP A 71 15.92 -12.55 6.15
N LEU A 72 14.87 -13.09 6.75
CA LEU A 72 14.51 -14.48 6.60
C LEU A 72 14.22 -14.80 5.13
N SER A 73 14.76 -15.90 4.62
CA SER A 73 14.37 -16.43 3.32
C SER A 73 12.94 -16.99 3.38
N GLU A 74 12.35 -17.22 2.21
CA GLU A 74 11.04 -17.86 2.10
C GLU A 74 11.02 -19.23 2.81
N ASP A 75 12.05 -20.05 2.61
CA ASP A 75 12.19 -21.35 3.29
C ASP A 75 12.26 -21.20 4.81
N GLU A 76 12.99 -20.18 5.31
CA GLU A 76 13.10 -19.90 6.75
C GLU A 76 11.73 -19.47 7.32
N LEU A 77 11.00 -18.61 6.61
CA LEU A 77 9.64 -18.18 6.99
C LEU A 77 8.65 -19.35 7.02
N ILE A 78 8.67 -20.21 5.99
CA ILE A 78 7.82 -21.40 5.90
C ILE A 78 8.14 -22.37 7.04
N HIS A 79 9.43 -22.62 7.29
CA HIS A 79 9.85 -23.54 8.34
C HIS A 79 9.43 -23.05 9.73
N VAL A 80 9.58 -21.76 10.03
CA VAL A 80 9.11 -21.18 11.31
C VAL A 80 7.59 -21.25 11.42
N ARG A 81 6.86 -20.90 10.35
CA ARG A 81 5.39 -20.99 10.32
C ARG A 81 4.92 -22.42 10.64
N ASP A 82 5.46 -23.40 9.93
CA ASP A 82 5.03 -24.80 10.05
C ASP A 82 5.45 -25.39 11.40
N TYR A 83 6.62 -25.00 11.93
CA TYR A 83 7.02 -25.32 13.29
C TYR A 83 5.99 -24.82 14.31
N ILE A 84 5.67 -23.53 14.30
CA ILE A 84 4.73 -22.91 15.26
C ILE A 84 3.33 -23.51 15.15
N LEU A 85 2.85 -23.81 13.94
CA LEU A 85 1.56 -24.47 13.72
C LEU A 85 1.49 -25.88 14.33
N ASN A 86 2.64 -26.57 14.43
CA ASN A 86 2.73 -27.91 15.00
C ASN A 86 2.98 -27.91 16.52
N VAL A 87 3.28 -26.76 17.14
CA VAL A 87 3.42 -26.65 18.59
C VAL A 87 2.03 -26.59 19.25
N ALA A 88 1.57 -27.74 19.75
CA ALA A 88 0.23 -27.89 20.33
C ALA A 88 -0.07 -26.89 21.48
N SER A 89 0.93 -26.56 22.31
CA SER A 89 0.77 -25.61 23.42
C SER A 89 0.46 -24.18 22.96
N LEU A 90 0.85 -23.81 21.73
CA LEU A 90 0.58 -22.49 21.18
C LEU A 90 -0.84 -22.37 20.60
N ASN A 91 -1.46 -23.51 20.25
CA ASN A 91 -2.83 -23.62 19.72
C ASN A 91 -3.11 -22.60 18.60
N VAL A 92 -2.22 -22.53 17.62
CA VAL A 92 -2.26 -21.56 16.51
C VAL A 92 -3.10 -22.12 15.36
N THR A 93 -4.03 -21.32 14.86
CA THR A 93 -4.83 -21.58 13.66
C THR A 93 -4.15 -20.95 12.43
N PRO A 94 -4.11 -21.64 11.27
CA PRO A 94 -3.67 -21.03 10.01
C PRO A 94 -4.44 -19.74 9.71
N PHE A 95 -3.75 -18.69 9.27
CA PHE A 95 -4.31 -17.34 9.12
C PHE A 95 -5.49 -17.25 8.13
N GLU A 96 -5.56 -18.17 7.18
CA GLU A 96 -6.64 -18.27 6.19
C GLU A 96 -7.92 -18.84 6.81
N LYS A 97 -7.78 -19.67 7.84
CA LYS A 97 -8.89 -20.31 8.58
C LYS A 97 -9.19 -19.61 9.91
N ALA A 98 -8.32 -18.69 10.32
CA ALA A 98 -8.46 -17.94 11.56
C ALA A 98 -9.63 -16.96 11.49
N THR A 99 -10.23 -16.71 12.65
CA THR A 99 -11.09 -15.56 12.87
C THR A 99 -10.38 -14.58 13.80
N ILE A 100 -10.95 -13.40 14.00
CA ILE A 100 -10.47 -12.45 15.00
C ILE A 100 -10.37 -13.04 16.42
N ASN A 101 -11.10 -14.13 16.70
CA ASN A 101 -11.13 -14.86 17.98
C ASN A 101 -10.12 -16.01 18.06
N SER A 102 -9.45 -16.35 16.97
CA SER A 102 -8.46 -17.43 16.94
C SER A 102 -7.13 -16.97 17.54
N ASN A 103 -6.27 -17.93 17.87
CA ASN A 103 -4.83 -17.63 17.97
C ASN A 103 -4.21 -17.79 16.59
N TYR A 104 -3.42 -16.83 16.12
CA TYR A 104 -2.77 -16.92 14.81
C TYR A 104 -1.50 -16.09 14.75
N ILE A 105 -0.58 -16.48 13.86
CA ILE A 105 0.64 -15.73 13.58
C ILE A 105 0.25 -14.45 12.84
N PHE A 106 0.69 -13.30 13.35
CA PHE A 106 0.54 -12.00 12.69
C PHE A 106 1.77 -11.63 11.88
N LEU A 107 2.97 -11.87 12.42
CA LEU A 107 4.24 -11.50 11.82
C LEU A 107 5.30 -12.56 12.13
N ILE A 108 6.16 -12.82 11.15
CA ILE A 108 7.43 -13.53 11.32
C ILE A 108 8.50 -12.64 10.69
N GLU A 109 9.51 -12.29 11.47
CA GLU A 109 10.62 -11.45 11.01
C GLU A 109 11.95 -11.93 11.60
N LEU A 110 13.06 -11.43 11.07
CA LEU A 110 14.38 -11.71 11.61
C LEU A 110 14.51 -11.10 13.02
N GLN A 111 14.89 -11.92 14.00
CA GLN A 111 15.43 -11.38 15.25
C GLN A 111 16.89 -11.04 15.02
N ASN A 112 17.21 -9.74 15.02
CA ASN A 112 18.60 -9.29 14.95
C ASN A 112 19.38 -9.82 16.17
N PRO A 113 20.64 -10.25 15.98
CA PRO A 113 21.47 -10.69 17.08
C PRO A 113 21.77 -9.52 18.03
N ASN A 114 22.13 -9.85 19.27
CA ASN A 114 22.67 -8.85 20.20
C ASN A 114 23.90 -8.18 19.58
N LYS A 115 23.99 -6.86 19.80
CA LYS A 115 25.06 -6.05 19.23
C LYS A 115 26.45 -6.56 19.63
N ASP A 116 26.62 -6.93 20.89
CA ASP A 116 27.92 -7.38 21.42
C ASP A 116 28.35 -8.70 20.77
N ASP A 117 27.45 -9.67 20.65
CA ASP A 117 27.71 -10.95 19.99
C ASP A 117 28.00 -10.76 18.49
N ALA A 118 27.27 -9.84 17.85
CA ALA A 118 27.48 -9.50 16.45
C ALA A 118 28.86 -8.89 16.21
N ILE A 119 29.28 -7.92 17.04
CA ILE A 119 30.61 -7.29 16.94
C ILE A 119 31.69 -8.32 17.18
N ALA A 120 31.58 -9.14 18.23
CA ALA A 120 32.56 -10.19 18.53
C ALA A 120 32.75 -11.15 17.34
N TYR A 121 31.66 -11.59 16.70
CA TYR A 121 31.73 -12.43 15.51
C TYR A 121 32.36 -11.73 14.29
N LEU A 122 32.00 -10.47 14.04
CA LEU A 122 32.48 -9.71 12.90
C LEU A 122 33.98 -9.40 13.02
N ASP A 123 34.46 -9.11 14.22
CA ASP A 123 35.87 -8.86 14.53
C ASP A 123 36.70 -10.16 14.62
N GLY A 124 36.06 -11.32 14.57
CA GLY A 124 36.72 -12.62 14.67
C GLY A 124 37.06 -13.06 16.10
N ASN A 125 36.54 -12.35 17.10
CA ASN A 125 36.73 -12.61 18.53
C ASN A 125 35.60 -13.46 19.16
N GLY A 126 34.63 -13.91 18.36
CA GLY A 126 33.47 -14.66 18.83
C GLY A 126 32.89 -15.63 17.79
N THR A 127 31.99 -16.50 18.26
CA THR A 127 31.25 -17.42 17.39
C THR A 127 30.08 -16.72 16.70
N LYS A 128 29.61 -17.28 15.59
CA LYS A 128 28.44 -16.74 14.88
C LYS A 128 27.21 -16.82 15.79
N PRO A 129 26.48 -15.70 16.04
CA PRO A 129 25.26 -15.72 16.82
C PRO A 129 24.22 -16.66 16.21
N THR A 130 23.47 -17.34 17.06
CA THR A 130 22.37 -18.21 16.62
C THR A 130 21.33 -17.36 15.89
N ARG A 131 21.01 -17.76 14.65
CA ARG A 131 19.97 -17.11 13.86
C ARG A 131 18.62 -17.42 14.49
N ALA A 132 17.76 -16.41 14.62
CA ALA A 132 16.44 -16.54 15.20
C ALA A 132 15.40 -15.71 14.43
N ALA A 133 14.13 -16.10 14.54
CA ALA A 133 12.98 -15.36 14.08
C ALA A 133 12.18 -14.83 15.27
N ASN A 134 11.73 -13.58 15.21
CA ASN A 134 10.69 -13.06 16.09
C ASN A 134 9.32 -13.39 15.48
N VAL A 135 8.46 -14.02 16.27
CA VAL A 135 7.11 -14.40 15.87
C VAL A 135 6.11 -13.69 16.76
N VAL A 136 5.28 -12.84 16.16
CA VAL A 136 4.18 -12.15 16.84
C VAL A 136 2.91 -12.97 16.68
N ILE A 137 2.33 -13.42 17.78
CA ILE A 137 1.10 -14.20 17.83
C ILE A 137 -0.01 -13.39 18.48
N PHE A 138 -1.13 -13.25 17.79
CA PHE A 138 -2.35 -12.72 18.41
C PHE A 138 -3.06 -13.87 19.10
N LYS A 139 -3.16 -13.84 20.43
CA LYS A 139 -3.86 -14.85 21.23
C LYS A 139 -5.30 -14.40 21.51
N GLY A 140 -6.17 -14.55 20.51
CA GLY A 140 -7.59 -14.19 20.61
C GLY A 140 -8.45 -15.22 21.36
N ALA A 141 -8.02 -16.48 21.41
CA ALA A 141 -8.82 -17.59 21.94
C ALA A 141 -8.63 -17.82 23.45
N VAL A 142 -7.84 -16.96 24.12
CA VAL A 142 -7.52 -17.08 25.55
C VAL A 142 -8.15 -15.94 26.36
N SER A 143 -8.22 -16.11 27.68
CA SER A 143 -8.71 -15.09 28.62
C SER A 143 -7.72 -14.90 29.77
N PRO A 144 -7.12 -13.70 29.95
CA PRO A 144 -7.26 -12.51 29.11
C PRO A 144 -6.58 -12.67 27.75
N ARG A 145 -7.09 -11.98 26.73
CA ARG A 145 -6.49 -11.96 25.38
C ARG A 145 -5.22 -11.13 25.38
N VAL A 146 -4.22 -11.58 24.63
CA VAL A 146 -2.88 -10.98 24.64
C VAL A 146 -2.23 -11.02 23.27
N VAL A 147 -1.27 -10.15 23.04
CA VAL A 147 -0.27 -10.35 21.98
C VAL A 147 0.95 -10.98 22.65
N GLU A 148 1.47 -12.05 22.06
CA GLU A 148 2.64 -12.77 22.53
C GLU A 148 3.72 -12.69 21.47
N GLU A 149 4.96 -12.46 21.89
CA GLU A 149 6.15 -12.49 21.03
C GLU A 149 7.00 -13.69 21.44
N ILE A 150 7.46 -14.45 20.46
CA ILE A 150 8.22 -15.69 20.66
C ILE A 150 9.44 -15.65 19.76
N LEU A 151 10.60 -16.00 20.30
CA LEU A 151 11.79 -16.24 19.50
C LEU A 151 11.84 -17.70 19.07
N VAL A 152 12.07 -17.94 17.78
CA VAL A 152 12.29 -19.28 17.20
C VAL A 152 13.72 -19.36 16.70
N TYR A 153 14.51 -20.26 17.26
CA TYR A 153 15.93 -20.42 16.93
C TYR A 153 16.12 -21.49 15.85
N PHE A 154 16.94 -21.20 14.85
CA PHE A 154 17.25 -22.13 13.75
C PHE A 154 18.35 -23.14 14.10
N ASP A 155 18.56 -23.42 15.40
CA ASP A 155 19.43 -24.50 15.86
C ASP A 155 18.83 -25.88 15.55
N LYS A 156 19.63 -26.93 15.77
CA LYS A 156 19.21 -28.31 15.58
C LYS A 156 19.29 -29.03 16.92
N PRO A 157 18.16 -29.43 17.55
CA PRO A 157 16.78 -29.25 17.07
C PRO A 157 16.28 -27.80 17.18
N ILE A 158 15.30 -27.44 16.34
CA ILE A 158 14.61 -26.14 16.38
C ILE A 158 13.88 -25.98 17.71
N ARG A 159 14.03 -24.83 18.34
CA ARG A 159 13.39 -24.49 19.62
C ARG A 159 12.78 -23.10 19.61
N HIS A 160 11.91 -22.84 20.58
CA HIS A 160 11.37 -21.51 20.82
C HIS A 160 11.37 -21.13 22.29
N GLU A 161 11.35 -19.84 22.57
CA GLU A 161 11.19 -19.29 23.92
C GLU A 161 10.39 -17.97 23.90
N PRO A 162 9.73 -17.60 25.02
CA PRO A 162 9.06 -16.31 25.12
C PRO A 162 10.03 -15.15 24.94
N TYR A 163 9.65 -14.15 24.16
CA TYR A 163 10.45 -12.94 24.00
C TYR A 163 10.06 -11.89 25.07
N THR A 164 11.00 -11.56 25.96
CA THR A 164 10.74 -10.67 27.10
C THR A 164 11.58 -9.39 27.08
N LEU A 165 12.50 -9.23 26.12
CA LEU A 165 13.50 -8.15 26.14
C LEU A 165 12.89 -6.74 26.09
N LEU A 166 11.84 -6.54 25.30
CA LEU A 166 11.26 -5.19 25.10
C LEU A 166 10.17 -4.87 26.13
N THR A 167 9.49 -5.88 26.66
CA THR A 167 8.45 -5.69 27.67
C THR A 167 8.48 -6.81 28.69
N ASN A 168 8.82 -6.50 29.95
CA ASN A 168 8.52 -7.36 31.11
C ASN A 168 7.00 -7.49 31.40
N ARG A 169 6.15 -7.18 30.40
CA ARG A 169 4.71 -7.05 30.53
C ARG A 169 4.03 -7.72 29.35
N THR A 170 2.91 -8.36 29.63
CA THR A 170 1.99 -8.84 28.62
C THR A 170 1.48 -7.70 27.75
N ILE A 171 1.58 -7.83 26.43
CA ILE A 171 1.07 -6.82 25.49
C ILE A 171 -0.47 -6.93 25.44
N PRO A 172 -1.21 -5.86 25.78
CA PRO A 172 -2.67 -5.91 25.74
C PRO A 172 -3.19 -6.13 24.32
N PHE A 173 -4.18 -7.01 24.16
CA PHE A 173 -4.73 -7.35 22.84
C PHE A 173 -5.31 -6.17 22.04
N HIS A 174 -5.72 -5.10 22.71
CA HIS A 174 -6.26 -3.90 22.04
C HIS A 174 -5.17 -3.02 21.40
N ALA A 175 -3.90 -3.19 21.77
CA ALA A 175 -2.77 -2.47 21.17
C ALA A 175 -2.37 -3.04 19.79
N ARG A 176 -2.91 -4.20 19.41
CA ARG A 176 -2.56 -4.89 18.17
C ARG A 176 -2.89 -4.05 16.92
N PRO A 177 -2.08 -4.16 15.84
CA PRO A 177 -2.43 -3.63 14.53
C PRO A 177 -3.76 -4.19 13.97
N ILE A 178 -4.41 -3.41 13.11
CA ILE A 178 -5.58 -3.85 12.34
C ILE A 178 -5.09 -4.77 11.22
N ASN A 179 -5.81 -5.86 10.99
CA ASN A 179 -5.58 -6.77 9.85
C ASN A 179 -6.86 -7.07 9.07
N LYS A 180 -6.78 -8.00 8.11
CA LYS A 180 -7.91 -8.41 7.26
C LYS A 180 -9.17 -8.81 8.06
N HIS A 181 -9.01 -9.47 9.20
CA HIS A 181 -10.15 -9.92 10.02
C HIS A 181 -10.85 -8.75 10.71
N ASN A 182 -10.10 -7.74 11.17
CA ASN A 182 -10.69 -6.50 11.68
C ASN A 182 -11.40 -5.69 10.58
N LEU A 183 -10.83 -5.67 9.37
CA LEU A 183 -11.41 -4.94 8.23
C LEU A 183 -12.70 -5.59 7.73
N ALA A 184 -12.80 -6.92 7.75
CA ALA A 184 -14.03 -7.62 7.36
C ALA A 184 -15.23 -7.22 8.22
N ILE A 185 -15.09 -7.25 9.55
CA ILE A 185 -16.15 -6.83 10.50
C ILE A 185 -16.54 -5.37 10.25
N ARG A 186 -15.55 -4.51 10.02
CA ARG A 186 -15.79 -3.09 9.73
C ARG A 186 -16.55 -2.90 8.41
N ALA A 187 -16.19 -3.65 7.38
CA ALA A 187 -16.84 -3.60 6.08
C ALA A 187 -18.32 -4.01 6.18
N GLU A 188 -18.66 -5.02 6.99
CA GLU A 188 -20.05 -5.41 7.26
C GLU A 188 -20.85 -4.27 7.89
N ILE A 189 -20.31 -3.61 8.92
CA ILE A 189 -20.96 -2.46 9.59
C ILE A 189 -21.17 -1.30 8.61
N ILE A 190 -20.15 -1.01 7.80
CA ILE A 190 -20.21 0.07 6.80
C ILE A 190 -21.22 -0.27 5.71
N ASN A 191 -21.30 -1.53 5.27
CA ASN A 191 -22.26 -1.97 4.27
C ASN A 191 -23.71 -1.93 4.78
N ASP A 192 -23.94 -2.34 6.03
CA ASP A 192 -25.25 -2.21 6.69
C ASP A 192 -25.69 -0.73 6.78
N PHE A 193 -24.78 0.14 7.23
CA PHE A 193 -25.02 1.58 7.24
C PHE A 193 -25.31 2.12 5.83
N GLY A 194 -24.48 1.74 4.86
CA GLY A 194 -24.60 2.16 3.46
C GLY A 194 -25.92 1.74 2.83
N THR A 195 -26.42 0.55 3.18
CA THR A 195 -27.71 0.04 2.73
C THR A 195 -28.86 0.85 3.34
N LYS A 196 -28.83 1.10 4.65
CA LYS A 196 -29.86 1.89 5.35
C LYS A 196 -29.88 3.36 4.92
N ALA A 197 -28.72 3.93 4.63
CA ALA A 197 -28.56 5.33 4.24
C ALA A 197 -28.57 5.56 2.73
N HIS A 198 -28.77 4.52 1.90
CA HIS A 198 -28.53 4.57 0.45
C HIS A 198 -29.17 5.78 -0.24
N HIS A 199 -30.47 6.01 -0.01
CA HIS A 199 -31.19 7.15 -0.60
C HIS A 199 -30.61 8.51 -0.19
N ILE A 200 -30.16 8.64 1.06
CA ILE A 200 -29.56 9.87 1.58
C ILE A 200 -28.19 10.10 0.93
N LEU A 201 -27.36 9.04 0.86
CA LEU A 201 -26.03 9.10 0.26
C LEU A 201 -26.09 9.47 -1.22
N ASP A 202 -26.97 8.80 -1.97
CA ASP A 202 -27.21 9.04 -3.40
C ASP A 202 -27.54 10.53 -3.66
N LYS A 203 -28.50 11.06 -2.89
CA LYS A 203 -28.95 12.45 -3.03
C LYS A 203 -27.90 13.48 -2.61
N LEU A 204 -27.19 13.27 -1.50
CA LEU A 204 -26.25 14.24 -0.95
C LEU A 204 -24.90 14.24 -1.66
N PHE A 205 -24.46 13.08 -2.16
CA PHE A 205 -23.12 12.92 -2.71
C PHE A 205 -23.08 12.77 -4.22
N GLY A 206 -24.18 13.08 -4.91
CA GLY A 206 -24.21 13.13 -6.38
C GLY A 206 -24.12 11.75 -7.03
N GLY A 207 -24.88 10.79 -6.49
CA GLY A 207 -24.89 9.40 -6.97
C GLY A 207 -23.84 8.51 -6.33
N TYR A 208 -23.01 9.04 -5.42
CA TYR A 208 -22.01 8.23 -4.72
C TYR A 208 -22.63 7.48 -3.53
N VAL A 209 -22.58 6.16 -3.57
CA VAL A 209 -23.17 5.28 -2.55
C VAL A 209 -22.18 4.24 -2.03
N ILE A 210 -22.42 3.71 -0.83
CA ILE A 210 -21.55 2.71 -0.20
C ILE A 210 -21.93 1.28 -0.65
N ALA A 211 -23.21 0.94 -0.49
CA ALA A 211 -23.72 -0.40 -0.78
C ALA A 211 -24.38 -0.44 -2.17
N ASN A 212 -24.24 -1.57 -2.87
CA ASN A 212 -24.75 -1.79 -4.23
C ASN A 212 -24.25 -0.74 -5.25
N CYS A 213 -23.04 -0.23 -5.06
CA CYS A 213 -22.41 0.68 -6.01
C CYS A 213 -21.81 -0.08 -7.20
N THR A 214 -21.75 0.57 -8.36
CA THR A 214 -21.12 0.03 -9.58
C THR A 214 -20.03 0.95 -10.10
N ASP A 215 -20.37 2.20 -10.41
CA ASP A 215 -19.47 3.21 -10.97
C ASP A 215 -19.13 4.33 -9.97
N ARG A 216 -20.10 4.75 -9.17
CA ARG A 216 -19.96 5.83 -8.17
C ARG A 216 -19.94 5.27 -6.76
N CYS A 217 -18.84 4.62 -6.41
CA CYS A 217 -18.65 4.04 -5.10
C CYS A 217 -18.08 5.06 -4.11
N LEU A 218 -18.66 5.14 -2.91
CA LEU A 218 -17.96 5.67 -1.76
C LEU A 218 -16.99 4.62 -1.24
N THR A 219 -15.76 5.04 -1.00
CA THR A 219 -14.72 4.27 -0.32
C THR A 219 -14.42 4.95 1.02
N TYR A 220 -13.54 4.36 1.83
CA TYR A 220 -13.24 4.89 3.15
C TYR A 220 -11.78 4.68 3.55
N ILE A 221 -11.31 5.55 4.44
CA ILE A 221 -10.10 5.35 5.23
C ILE A 221 -10.46 5.32 6.71
N SER A 222 -9.82 4.43 7.47
CA SER A 222 -9.92 4.45 8.93
C SER A 222 -8.78 5.29 9.49
N LEU A 223 -9.09 6.32 10.27
CA LEU A 223 -8.09 7.21 10.86
C LEU A 223 -7.55 6.66 12.20
N PRO A 224 -6.22 6.69 12.44
CA PRO A 224 -5.62 6.65 13.78
C PRO A 224 -5.56 8.06 14.41
N PRO A 225 -5.33 8.21 15.73
CA PRO A 225 -5.29 7.17 16.74
C PRO A 225 -6.70 6.69 17.08
N ARG A 226 -6.79 5.42 17.47
CA ARG A 226 -8.04 4.84 17.94
C ARG A 226 -8.11 5.17 19.43
N ALA A 227 -8.98 6.12 19.80
CA ALA A 227 -8.88 6.88 21.04
C ALA A 227 -8.59 6.00 22.27
N LEU A 228 -7.40 6.19 22.84
CA LEU A 228 -6.99 5.65 24.14
C LEU A 228 -7.67 6.49 25.21
N ILE A 229 -8.90 6.15 25.59
CA ILE A 229 -9.30 6.45 26.97
C ILE A 229 -8.30 5.64 27.83
N PRO A 230 -7.50 6.28 28.71
CA PRO A 230 -6.54 5.55 29.53
C PRO A 230 -7.24 4.38 30.24
N ASN A 231 -6.66 3.18 30.15
CA ASN A 231 -7.21 1.93 30.69
C ASN A 231 -8.48 1.38 30.00
N SER A 232 -8.90 1.94 28.86
CA SER A 232 -10.01 1.38 28.09
C SER A 232 -9.56 0.24 27.19
N LYS A 233 -10.38 -0.81 27.13
CA LYS A 233 -10.25 -1.92 26.17
C LYS A 233 -10.97 -1.62 24.85
N GLU A 234 -11.58 -0.45 24.74
CA GLU A 234 -12.33 -0.01 23.56
C GLU A 234 -11.38 0.42 22.44
N LEU A 235 -11.71 -0.03 21.23
CA LEU A 235 -11.11 0.39 19.99
C LEU A 235 -12.09 1.31 19.27
N ILE A 236 -11.90 2.62 19.37
CA ILE A 236 -12.79 3.60 18.73
C ILE A 236 -12.04 4.23 17.57
N SER A 237 -12.57 4.19 16.35
CA SER A 237 -11.93 4.88 15.22
C SER A 237 -12.94 5.54 14.29
N PHE A 238 -12.53 6.68 13.76
CA PHE A 238 -13.27 7.36 12.69
C PHE A 238 -13.00 6.66 11.36
N THR A 239 -14.06 6.44 10.62
CA THR A 239 -14.07 6.03 9.22
C THR A 239 -14.51 7.24 8.40
N CYS A 240 -13.60 7.82 7.63
CA CYS A 240 -13.90 8.95 6.74
C CYS A 240 -14.23 8.43 5.35
N PHE A 241 -15.35 8.89 4.78
CA PHE A 241 -15.78 8.49 3.45
C PHE A 241 -15.24 9.42 2.37
N LEU A 242 -14.86 8.83 1.25
CA LEU A 242 -14.28 9.49 0.10
C LEU A 242 -14.90 8.96 -1.19
N ARG A 243 -14.78 9.70 -2.29
CA ARG A 243 -15.15 9.20 -3.61
C ARG A 243 -14.14 8.15 -4.07
N GLY A 244 -14.63 7.02 -4.56
CA GLY A 244 -13.83 5.90 -5.09
C GLY A 244 -13.27 6.20 -6.47
N VAL A 245 -12.41 7.21 -6.57
CA VAL A 245 -11.74 7.65 -7.80
C VAL A 245 -10.22 7.69 -7.58
N PRO A 246 -9.39 7.69 -8.64
CA PRO A 246 -7.96 7.90 -8.51
C PRO A 246 -7.65 9.16 -7.71
N GLY A 247 -6.75 9.06 -6.73
CA GLY A 247 -6.47 10.16 -5.80
C GLY A 247 -7.56 10.37 -4.73
N MET A 248 -8.32 9.33 -4.38
CA MET A 248 -9.43 9.34 -3.41
C MET A 248 -9.15 10.15 -2.12
N ILE A 249 -7.91 10.17 -1.62
CA ILE A 249 -7.51 10.92 -0.41
C ILE A 249 -7.83 12.42 -0.53
N LEU A 250 -7.83 12.97 -1.74
CA LEU A 250 -8.17 14.37 -2.03
C LEU A 250 -9.67 14.60 -2.29
N GLN A 251 -10.50 13.56 -2.15
CA GLN A 251 -11.93 13.59 -2.48
C GLN A 251 -12.80 13.19 -1.28
N PRO A 252 -12.63 13.77 -0.07
CA PRO A 252 -13.50 13.49 1.05
C PRO A 252 -14.92 14.01 0.77
N VAL A 253 -15.94 13.31 1.26
CA VAL A 253 -17.34 13.75 1.10
C VAL A 253 -17.92 14.40 2.36
N GLY A 254 -17.11 14.55 3.40
CA GLY A 254 -17.54 15.14 4.69
C GLY A 254 -18.43 14.24 5.54
N LEU A 255 -18.61 12.98 5.15
CA LEU A 255 -19.27 11.96 5.95
C LEU A 255 -18.22 11.17 6.75
N GLU A 256 -18.45 11.03 8.05
CA GLU A 256 -17.62 10.23 8.93
C GLU A 256 -18.49 9.33 9.81
N LEU A 257 -18.03 8.10 10.03
CA LEU A 257 -18.63 7.18 10.99
C LEU A 257 -17.65 6.86 12.11
N LEU A 258 -18.11 7.06 13.34
CA LEU A 258 -17.38 6.59 14.51
C LEU A 258 -17.74 5.13 14.76
N ILE A 259 -16.79 4.22 14.60
CA ILE A 259 -17.00 2.79 14.86
C ILE A 259 -16.26 2.42 16.15
N GLN A 260 -17.02 1.86 17.09
CA GLN A 260 -16.51 1.33 18.34
C GLN A 260 -16.50 -0.19 18.27
N GLY A 261 -15.34 -0.78 18.46
CA GLY A 261 -15.15 -2.21 18.69
C GLY A 261 -14.61 -2.46 20.09
N GLU A 262 -14.88 -3.63 20.65
CA GLU A 262 -14.28 -4.09 21.90
C GLU A 262 -13.65 -5.46 21.69
N GLY A 263 -12.34 -5.57 21.92
CA GLY A 263 -11.62 -6.84 21.85
C GLY A 263 -11.64 -7.52 20.47
N ASN A 264 -12.18 -8.75 20.42
CA ASN A 264 -12.26 -9.58 19.23
C ASN A 264 -13.69 -9.98 18.83
N ASP A 265 -14.71 -9.65 19.61
CA ASP A 265 -16.07 -10.08 19.28
C ASP A 265 -16.70 -9.11 18.28
N GLY A 266 -16.66 -9.47 16.99
CA GLY A 266 -17.18 -8.64 15.91
C GLY A 266 -18.66 -8.28 16.05
N SER A 267 -19.47 -9.13 16.70
CA SER A 267 -20.90 -8.86 16.92
C SER A 267 -21.15 -7.66 17.85
N LYS A 268 -20.15 -7.30 18.67
CA LYS A 268 -20.23 -6.16 19.59
C LYS A 268 -19.76 -4.85 18.95
N TRP A 269 -19.22 -4.91 17.74
CA TRP A 269 -18.76 -3.72 17.03
C TRP A 269 -19.96 -2.98 16.44
N LYS A 270 -19.99 -1.67 16.62
CA LYS A 270 -21.14 -0.84 16.22
C LYS A 270 -20.75 0.58 15.89
N THR A 271 -21.61 1.25 15.15
CA THR A 271 -21.56 2.71 15.02
C THR A 271 -21.88 3.35 16.37
N ARG A 272 -21.04 4.28 16.81
CA ARG A 272 -21.25 5.05 18.05
C ARG A 272 -21.93 6.35 17.70
N VAL A 273 -23.16 6.53 18.19
CA VAL A 273 -23.87 7.82 18.13
C VAL A 273 -23.57 8.56 19.42
N ARG A 274 -23.06 9.80 19.32
CA ARG A 274 -22.94 10.68 20.47
C ARG A 274 -24.36 11.11 20.87
N LYS A 275 -24.83 10.64 22.03
CA LYS A 275 -26.04 11.19 22.66
C LYS A 275 -25.73 12.56 23.25
#